data_AF-A0A526PXE6-F1
#
_entry.id   AF-A0A526PXE6-F1
#
_cell.length_a   1.000
_cell.length_b   1.000
_cell.length_c   1.000
_cell.angle_alpha   90.00
_cell.angle_beta   90.00
_cell.angle_gamma   90.00
#
_symmetry.space_group_name_H-M   'P 1'
#
loop_
_entity.id
_entity.type
_entity.pdbx_description
1 polymer ?
#
loop_
_entity_poly.entity_id
_entity_poly.type
_entity_poly.pdbx_seq_one_letter_code
_entity_poly.pdbx_strand_id
1 'polypeptide(L)'
;VRTFAVVRDGFALPALYREIDALDNQIDGQVQLDLYQAVSRLIFMTSGWYLKNDAGTAPLGQRIAELQEARKALEPKLASLLPAYSRERIEERRHGLFKAGAPERLAGQLALADVGELIPDIALTARTANAD
;
A
#
# COMPACT_ATOMS: atom_id res chain seq x y z
N VAL A 1 -0.77 6.87 -18.37
CA VAL A 1 -1.08 5.41 -18.32
C VAL A 1 0.00 4.60 -17.60
N ARG A 2 1.30 4.77 -17.91
CA ARG A 2 2.38 3.94 -17.33
C ARG A 2 2.44 3.95 -15.79
N THR A 3 2.40 5.13 -15.15
CA THR A 3 2.47 5.24 -13.67
C THR A 3 1.34 4.50 -12.97
N PHE A 4 0.10 4.68 -13.42
CA PHE A 4 -1.03 3.97 -12.83
C PHE A 4 -0.89 2.45 -12.96
N ALA A 5 -0.37 1.94 -14.08
CA ALA A 5 -0.13 0.50 -14.23
C ALA A 5 0.93 -0.02 -13.25
N VAL A 6 2.02 0.74 -13.02
CA VAL A 6 3.02 0.39 -11.98
C VAL A 6 2.38 0.29 -10.60
N VAL A 7 1.59 1.29 -10.22
CA VAL A 7 0.93 1.32 -8.90
C VAL A 7 -0.13 0.22 -8.79
N ARG A 8 -0.99 0.06 -9.80
CA ARG A 8 -2.06 -0.94 -9.81
C ARG A 8 -1.53 -2.36 -9.66
N ASP A 9 -0.55 -2.73 -10.46
CA ASP A 9 -0.02 -4.09 -10.50
C ASP A 9 1.03 -4.31 -9.40
N GLY A 10 1.80 -3.27 -9.07
CA GLY A 10 2.80 -3.30 -8.00
C GLY A 10 2.20 -3.45 -6.60
N PHE A 11 1.06 -2.82 -6.33
CA PHE A 11 0.30 -3.00 -5.09
C PHE A 11 -0.76 -4.12 -5.13
N ALA A 12 -0.86 -4.85 -6.24
CA ALA A 12 -1.86 -5.91 -6.46
C ALA A 12 -3.31 -5.44 -6.20
N LEU A 13 -3.63 -4.20 -6.61
CA LEU A 13 -4.91 -3.56 -6.33
C LEU A 13 -6.13 -4.36 -6.83
N PRO A 14 -6.12 -5.06 -7.97
CA PRO A 14 -7.26 -5.88 -8.39
C PRO A 14 -7.60 -7.00 -7.40
N ALA A 15 -6.63 -7.53 -6.65
CA ALA A 15 -6.91 -8.48 -5.59
C ALA A 15 -7.54 -7.76 -4.38
N LEU A 16 -6.98 -6.61 -3.99
CA LEU A 16 -7.47 -5.82 -2.87
C LEU A 16 -8.90 -5.31 -3.09
N TYR A 17 -9.22 -4.81 -4.28
CA TYR A 17 -10.59 -4.41 -4.64
C TYR A 17 -11.57 -5.59 -4.53
N ARG A 18 -11.23 -6.78 -5.08
CA ARG A 18 -12.08 -7.97 -4.95
C ARG A 18 -12.36 -8.37 -3.50
N GLU A 19 -11.40 -8.17 -2.60
CA GLU A 19 -11.61 -8.44 -1.17
C GLU A 19 -12.57 -7.45 -0.53
N ILE A 20 -12.50 -6.16 -0.91
CA ILE A 20 -13.42 -5.13 -0.42
C ILE A 20 -14.81 -5.34 -1.04
N ASP A 21 -14.89 -5.66 -2.33
CA ASP A 21 -16.14 -5.94 -3.05
C ASP A 21 -16.88 -7.13 -2.44
N ALA A 22 -16.16 -8.14 -1.97
CA ALA A 22 -16.74 -9.31 -1.29
C ALA A 22 -17.43 -8.97 0.04
N LEU A 23 -17.23 -7.76 0.57
CA LEU A 23 -17.91 -7.24 1.76
C LEU A 23 -19.20 -6.48 1.44
N ASP A 24 -19.58 -6.40 0.15
CA ASP A 24 -20.81 -5.72 -0.27
C ASP A 24 -22.03 -6.33 0.43
N ASN A 25 -22.83 -5.47 1.05
CA ASN A 25 -23.96 -5.83 1.91
C ASN A 25 -23.61 -6.75 3.11
N GLN A 26 -22.33 -6.96 3.43
CA GLN A 26 -21.88 -7.72 4.61
C GLN A 26 -21.47 -6.82 5.79
N ILE A 27 -21.05 -5.59 5.48
CA ILE A 27 -20.67 -4.58 6.47
C ILE A 27 -21.43 -3.28 6.22
N ASP A 28 -21.32 -2.33 7.14
CA ASP A 28 -21.86 -0.99 6.94
C ASP A 28 -21.28 -0.34 5.67
N GLY A 29 -22.13 0.25 4.84
CA GLY A 29 -21.73 0.80 3.55
C GLY A 29 -20.72 1.94 3.66
N GLN A 30 -20.80 2.76 4.72
CA GLN A 30 -19.82 3.82 4.95
C GLN A 30 -18.46 3.22 5.32
N VAL A 31 -18.44 2.14 6.11
CA VAL A 31 -17.19 1.41 6.40
C VAL A 31 -16.57 0.88 5.12
N GLN A 32 -17.36 0.28 4.23
CA GLN A 32 -16.85 -0.23 2.95
C GLN A 32 -16.29 0.90 2.06
N LEU A 33 -16.95 2.06 2.01
CA LEU A 33 -16.44 3.26 1.33
C LEU A 33 -15.11 3.74 1.93
N ASP A 34 -14.95 3.68 3.25
CA ASP A 34 -13.70 4.05 3.92
C ASP A 34 -12.55 3.08 3.57
N LEU A 35 -12.84 1.78 3.34
CA LEU A 35 -11.86 0.82 2.83
C LEU A 35 -11.39 1.21 1.42
N TYR A 36 -12.33 1.52 0.51
CA TYR A 36 -11.96 2.00 -0.83
C TYR A 36 -11.19 3.32 -0.78
N GLN A 37 -11.54 4.22 0.15
CA GLN A 37 -10.84 5.49 0.33
C GLN A 37 -9.38 5.31 0.76
N ALA A 38 -9.08 4.30 1.57
CA ALA A 38 -7.70 3.94 1.92
C ALA A 38 -6.91 3.50 0.67
N VAL A 39 -7.52 2.69 -0.20
CA VAL A 39 -6.89 2.29 -1.47
C VAL A 39 -6.70 3.48 -2.40
N SER A 40 -7.69 4.37 -2.51
CA SER A 40 -7.59 5.59 -3.32
C SER A 40 -6.48 6.54 -2.84
N ARG A 41 -6.28 6.65 -1.52
CA ARG A 41 -5.18 7.44 -0.96
C ARG A 41 -3.83 6.85 -1.36
N LEU A 42 -3.64 5.54 -1.19
CA LEU A 42 -2.43 4.85 -1.61
C LEU A 42 -2.13 5.11 -3.09
N ILE A 43 -3.13 4.92 -3.96
CA ILE A 43 -2.99 5.18 -5.41
C ILE A 43 -2.52 6.61 -5.66
N PHE A 44 -3.17 7.59 -5.03
CA PHE A 44 -2.90 9.01 -5.23
C PHE A 44 -1.47 9.36 -4.81
N MET A 45 -1.08 8.95 -3.60
CA MET A 45 0.23 9.27 -3.02
C MET A 45 1.37 8.62 -3.80
N THR A 46 1.27 7.33 -4.09
CA THR A 46 2.33 6.62 -4.81
C THR A 46 2.40 7.05 -6.27
N SER A 47 1.26 7.32 -6.93
CA SER A 47 1.28 7.88 -8.29
C SER A 47 1.94 9.25 -8.31
N GLY A 48 1.64 10.11 -7.33
CA GLY A 48 2.28 11.41 -7.18
C GLY A 48 3.79 11.30 -6.97
N TRP A 49 4.25 10.33 -6.17
CA TRP A 49 5.68 10.06 -5.99
C TRP A 49 6.34 9.61 -7.29
N TYR A 50 5.76 8.64 -8.00
CA TYR A 50 6.31 8.15 -9.28
C TYR A 50 6.32 9.24 -10.36
N LEU A 51 5.30 10.09 -10.43
CA LEU A 51 5.29 11.22 -11.39
C LEU A 51 6.43 12.21 -11.15
N LYS A 52 6.90 12.36 -9.90
CA LYS A 52 7.98 13.29 -9.55
C LYS A 52 9.37 12.66 -9.65
N ASN A 53 9.49 11.38 -9.31
CA ASN A 53 10.78 10.72 -9.08
C ASN A 53 11.13 9.67 -10.14
N ASP A 54 10.18 9.22 -10.95
CA ASP A 54 10.42 8.19 -11.94
C ASP A 54 10.88 8.79 -13.27
N ALA A 55 12.17 9.10 -13.33
CA ALA A 55 12.86 9.54 -14.54
C ALA A 55 13.31 8.38 -15.44
N GLY A 56 12.95 7.13 -15.11
CA GLY A 56 13.51 5.94 -15.73
C GLY A 56 12.88 5.57 -17.09
N THR A 57 13.70 5.06 -18.00
CA THR A 57 13.28 4.46 -19.28
C THR A 57 13.03 2.95 -19.18
N ALA A 58 13.13 2.39 -17.97
CA ALA A 58 12.95 0.96 -17.73
C ALA A 58 11.59 0.45 -18.23
N PRO A 59 11.53 -0.77 -18.81
CA PRO A 59 10.28 -1.38 -19.24
C PRO A 59 9.26 -1.46 -18.10
N LEU A 60 7.97 -1.33 -18.44
CA LEU A 60 6.88 -1.32 -17.46
C LEU A 60 6.88 -2.58 -16.55
N GLY A 61 7.09 -3.76 -17.14
CA GLY A 61 7.13 -5.01 -16.38
C GLY A 61 8.25 -5.06 -15.35
N GLN A 62 9.42 -4.50 -15.69
CA GLN A 62 10.54 -4.39 -14.75
C GLN A 62 10.18 -3.48 -13.57
N ARG A 63 9.57 -2.31 -13.84
CA ARG A 63 9.16 -1.35 -12.79
C ARG A 63 8.12 -1.94 -11.84
N ILE A 64 7.19 -2.75 -12.36
CA ILE A 64 6.21 -3.49 -11.55
C ILE A 64 6.92 -4.50 -10.66
N ALA A 65 7.83 -5.31 -11.22
CA ALA A 65 8.58 -6.31 -10.46
C ALA A 65 9.44 -5.70 -9.36
N GLU A 66 10.13 -4.59 -9.64
CA GLU A 66 10.93 -3.87 -8.64
C GLU A 66 10.09 -3.38 -7.46
N LEU A 67 8.90 -2.82 -7.72
CA LEU A 67 7.99 -2.42 -6.64
C LEU A 67 7.49 -3.63 -5.84
N GLN A 68 7.14 -4.73 -6.52
CA GLN A 68 6.69 -5.95 -5.84
C GLN A 68 7.77 -6.55 -4.94
N GLU A 69 9.02 -6.63 -5.40
CA GLU A 69 10.13 -7.13 -4.59
C GLU A 69 10.45 -6.19 -3.41
N ALA A 70 10.45 -4.87 -3.63
CA ALA A 70 10.60 -3.90 -2.56
C ALA A 70 9.52 -4.06 -1.48
N ARG A 71 8.26 -4.20 -1.89
CA ARG A 71 7.13 -4.44 -0.96
C ARG A 71 7.32 -5.74 -0.18
N LYS A 72 7.63 -6.83 -0.87
CA LYS A 72 7.86 -8.14 -0.25
C LYS A 72 9.00 -8.10 0.79
N ALA A 73 10.06 -7.33 0.53
CA ALA A 73 11.17 -7.17 1.46
C ALA A 73 10.84 -6.28 2.66
N LEU A 74 10.08 -5.20 2.44
CA LEU A 74 9.87 -4.14 3.42
C LEU A 74 8.60 -4.30 4.25
N GLU A 75 7.46 -4.67 3.67
CA GLU A 75 6.16 -4.74 4.37
C GLU A 75 6.20 -5.56 5.67
N PRO A 76 6.85 -6.74 5.75
CA PRO A 76 6.91 -7.52 6.99
C PRO A 76 7.69 -6.84 8.13
N LYS A 77 8.57 -5.89 7.79
CA LYS A 77 9.46 -5.21 8.74
C LYS A 77 9.03 -3.76 8.97
N LEU A 78 8.16 -3.22 8.11
CA LEU A 78 7.89 -1.79 8.05
C LEU A 78 7.37 -1.25 9.38
N ALA A 79 6.45 -1.96 10.03
CA ALA A 79 5.93 -1.56 11.34
C ALA A 79 7.03 -1.51 12.41
N SER A 80 7.95 -2.49 12.46
CA SER A 80 8.98 -2.53 13.51
C SER A 80 10.00 -1.40 13.40
N LEU A 81 10.20 -0.86 12.19
CA LEU A 81 11.09 0.27 11.91
C LEU A 81 10.50 1.63 12.34
N LEU A 82 9.19 1.70 12.60
CA LEU A 82 8.52 2.95 12.97
C LEU A 82 8.68 3.28 14.46
N PRO A 83 8.59 4.56 14.85
CA PRO A 83 8.45 4.94 16.25
C PRO A 83 7.22 4.30 16.92
N ALA A 84 7.26 4.13 18.25
CA ALA A 84 6.19 3.48 19.02
C ALA A 84 4.80 4.08 18.75
N TYR A 85 4.68 5.41 18.77
CA TYR A 85 3.41 6.10 18.51
C TYR A 85 2.81 5.78 17.12
N SER A 86 3.66 5.54 16.12
CA SER A 86 3.21 5.21 14.76
C SER A 86 2.74 3.77 14.69
N ARG A 87 3.41 2.85 15.38
CA ARG A 87 2.98 1.45 15.51
C ARG A 87 1.64 1.35 16.22
N GLU A 88 1.47 2.07 17.32
CA GLU A 88 0.21 2.12 18.07
C GLU A 88 -0.94 2.62 17.18
N ARG A 89 -0.73 3.71 16.43
CA ARG A 89 -1.74 4.24 15.50
C ARG A 89 -2.13 3.25 14.39
N ILE A 90 -1.17 2.48 13.86
CA ILE A 90 -1.44 1.43 12.86
C ILE A 90 -2.27 0.30 13.49
N GLU A 91 -1.91 -0.12 14.70
CA GLU A 91 -2.61 -1.19 15.41
C GLU A 91 -4.04 -0.76 15.81
N GLU A 92 -4.22 0.47 16.28
CA GLU A 92 -5.54 1.07 16.53
C GLU A 92 -6.40 1.09 15.26
N ARG A 93 -5.82 1.51 14.13
CA ARG A 93 -6.52 1.51 12.84
C ARG A 93 -6.89 0.09 12.42
N ARG A 94 -5.96 -0.88 12.53
CA ARG A 94 -6.21 -2.29 12.23
C ARG A 94 -7.38 -2.84 13.07
N HIS A 95 -7.34 -2.60 14.37
CA HIS A 95 -8.39 -3.06 15.29
C HIS A 95 -9.73 -2.38 15.02
N GLY A 96 -9.72 -1.09 14.69
CA GLY A 96 -10.91 -0.34 14.29
C GLY A 96 -11.57 -0.92 13.04
N LEU A 97 -10.78 -1.18 11.99
CA LEU A 97 -11.28 -1.80 10.76
C LEU A 97 -11.82 -3.22 11.00
N PHE A 98 -11.13 -4.01 11.82
CA PHE A 98 -11.58 -5.35 12.18
C PHE A 98 -12.92 -5.32 12.94
N LYS A 99 -13.05 -4.45 13.94
CA LYS A 99 -14.30 -4.25 14.68
C LYS A 99 -15.45 -3.75 13.79
N ALA A 100 -15.13 -3.02 12.74
CA ALA A 100 -16.10 -2.54 11.75
C ALA A 100 -16.52 -3.61 10.73
N GLY A 101 -15.99 -4.84 10.83
CA GLY A 101 -16.41 -6.00 10.04
C GLY A 101 -15.43 -6.40 8.93
N ALA A 102 -14.31 -5.70 8.75
CA ALA A 102 -13.29 -6.11 7.79
C ALA A 102 -12.56 -7.39 8.28
N PRO A 103 -12.28 -8.38 7.41
CA PRO A 103 -11.45 -9.53 7.77
C PRO A 103 -10.08 -9.10 8.29
N GLU A 104 -9.54 -9.82 9.28
CA GLU A 104 -8.29 -9.43 9.98
C GLU A 104 -7.12 -9.16 9.02
N ARG A 105 -6.96 -9.99 7.99
CA ARG A 105 -5.92 -9.81 6.97
C ARG A 105 -6.11 -8.50 6.19
N LEU A 106 -7.33 -8.20 5.75
CA LEU A 106 -7.65 -6.98 5.00
C LEU A 106 -7.48 -5.74 5.88
N ALA A 107 -7.93 -5.80 7.13
CA ALA A 107 -7.74 -4.75 8.12
C ALA A 107 -6.24 -4.45 8.34
N GLY A 108 -5.40 -5.49 8.47
CA GLY A 108 -3.95 -5.35 8.59
C GLY A 108 -3.31 -4.70 7.36
N GLN A 109 -3.70 -5.14 6.16
CA GLN A 109 -3.20 -4.57 4.91
C GLN A 109 -3.57 -3.09 4.75
N LEU A 110 -4.83 -2.72 4.99
CA LEU A 110 -5.31 -1.34 4.85
C LEU A 110 -4.82 -0.42 5.97
N ALA A 111 -4.54 -0.95 7.16
CA ALA A 111 -3.91 -0.17 8.24
C ALA A 111 -2.45 0.17 7.92
N LEU A 112 -1.73 -0.72 7.22
CA LEU A 112 -0.35 -0.48 6.78
C LEU A 112 -0.23 0.37 5.51
N ALA A 113 -1.31 0.55 4.74
CA ALA A 113 -1.29 1.23 3.45
C ALA A 113 -0.69 2.66 3.51
N ASP A 114 -1.03 3.44 4.55
CA ASP A 114 -0.51 4.80 4.77
C ASP A 114 1.02 4.84 4.97
N VAL A 115 1.64 3.74 5.38
CA VAL A 115 3.11 3.64 5.50
C VAL A 115 3.70 2.94 4.27
N GLY A 116 2.94 2.03 3.66
CA GLY A 116 3.33 1.34 2.43
C GLY A 116 3.59 2.31 1.27
N GLU A 117 3.00 3.50 1.26
CA GLU A 117 3.30 4.54 0.27
C GLU A 117 4.75 5.06 0.31
N LEU A 118 5.50 4.82 1.39
CA LEU A 118 6.92 5.17 1.52
C LEU A 118 7.87 4.18 0.83
N ILE A 119 7.39 2.97 0.50
CA ILE A 119 8.21 1.89 -0.06
C ILE A 119 8.96 2.30 -1.33
N PRO A 120 8.35 3.00 -2.31
CA PRO A 120 9.06 3.45 -3.50
C PRO A 120 10.25 4.37 -3.18
N ASP A 121 10.12 5.22 -2.18
CA ASP A 121 11.15 6.16 -1.74
C ASP A 121 12.32 5.46 -1.03
N ILE A 122 12.00 4.52 -0.14
CA ILE A 122 12.99 3.68 0.53
C ILE A 122 13.80 2.89 -0.52
N ALA A 123 13.12 2.27 -1.48
CA ALA A 123 13.76 1.50 -2.55
C ALA A 123 14.63 2.39 -3.46
N LEU A 124 14.20 3.61 -3.77
CA LEU A 124 15.02 4.54 -4.53
C LEU A 124 16.26 4.99 -3.75
N THR A 125 16.10 5.25 -2.46
CA THR A 125 17.20 5.68 -1.58
C THR A 125 18.24 4.57 -1.42
N ALA A 126 17.82 3.33 -1.20
CA ALA A 126 18.71 2.18 -1.09
C ALA A 126 19.56 1.98 -2.37
N ARG A 127 18.92 2.03 -3.54
CA ARG A 127 19.58 1.97 -4.86
C ARG A 127 20.60 3.08 -5.05
N THR A 128 20.20 4.32 -4.77
CA THR A 128 21.07 5.49 -4.99
C THR A 128 22.23 5.57 -4.00
N ALA A 129 22.08 4.96 -2.82
CA ALA A 129 23.14 4.84 -1.82
C ALA A 129 24.06 3.62 -2.04
N ASN A 130 23.78 2.74 -3.01
CA ASN A 130 24.42 1.42 -3.18
C ASN A 130 24.34 0.53 -1.92
N ALA A 131 23.17 0.53 -1.25
CA ALA A 131 22.93 -0.20 -0.02
C ALA A 131 21.93 -1.37 -0.19
N ASP A 132 21.72 -1.80 -1.45
CA ASP A 132 20.83 -2.92 -1.81
C ASP A 132 21.41 -4.30 -1.47
#